data_AF-A0A498KPI0-F1
#
_entry.id   AF-A0A498KPI0-F1
#
_cell.length_a   1.000
_cell.length_b   1.000
_cell.length_c   1.000
_cell.angle_alpha   90.00
_cell.angle_beta   90.00
_cell.angle_gamma   90.00
#
_symmetry.space_group_name_H-M   'P 1'
#
loop_
_entity.id
_entity.type
_entity.pdbx_description
1 polymer ?
#
loop_
_entity_poly.entity_id
_entity_poly.type
_entity_poly.pdbx_seq_one_letter_code
_entity_poly.pdbx_strand_id
1 'polypeptide(L)'
;MEKTKLFQAPTEPEAPLVSKRGGRISSSTSRKPYALEEACTVWEGVLIDQKEESTSTDMPLGTAIHNIEITLGKGGQLARAAGAVAKLIAKEGKSATLKLPSGEVRLISKNCSATVGQVGNVGVNQKSLGKAGSKCWLGKRPVVRGVVMNPVDHPHGGGEGRAPIGRKKPATPWGYPALGRRSRKRNKYSDNLILRRRTNHLLRKINTLNTKAEKEIIVTWSRASTIIPTMIGHTIAIHNGKEHLPIYITDRMVGHKLGEFAPTLNFRGHAKNDNRSRR
;
A
#
# COMPACT_ATOMS: atom_id res chain seq x y z
N MET A 1 -90.48 21.99 13.66
CA MET A 1 -89.30 22.75 13.18
C MET A 1 -88.12 22.31 14.01
N GLU A 2 -87.31 21.38 13.50
CA GLU A 2 -86.02 21.00 14.07
C GLU A 2 -85.21 20.43 12.91
N LYS A 3 -84.07 21.06 12.60
CA LYS A 3 -83.12 20.59 11.59
C LYS A 3 -81.82 20.18 12.25
N THR A 4 -81.35 19.03 11.79
CA THR A 4 -80.17 18.25 12.17
C THR A 4 -78.84 18.95 11.89
N LYS A 5 -77.85 18.71 12.76
CA LYS A 5 -76.42 19.06 12.61
C LYS A 5 -75.64 17.90 11.98
N LEU A 6 -74.77 18.20 11.02
CA LEU A 6 -73.58 17.39 10.61
C LEU A 6 -72.48 18.39 10.19
N PHE A 7 -71.46 18.62 11.03
CA PHE A 7 -70.09 18.06 10.99
C PHE A 7 -69.27 18.42 9.73
N GLN A 8 -68.33 19.36 9.88
CA GLN A 8 -67.23 19.65 8.96
C GLN A 8 -65.89 19.49 9.70
N ALA A 9 -64.92 18.83 9.05
CA ALA A 9 -63.61 18.47 9.59
C ALA A 9 -62.62 19.66 9.62
N PRO A 10 -61.62 19.66 10.53
CA PRO A 10 -60.60 20.71 10.58
C PRO A 10 -59.53 20.54 9.50
N THR A 11 -59.18 21.66 8.86
CA THR A 11 -58.11 21.83 7.87
C THR A 11 -56.73 21.91 8.54
N GLU A 12 -55.74 21.18 8.01
CA GLU A 12 -54.33 21.22 8.44
C GLU A 12 -53.63 22.54 8.05
N PRO A 13 -52.70 23.09 8.87
CA PRO A 13 -51.91 24.26 8.50
C PRO A 13 -50.67 23.91 7.66
N GLU A 14 -50.45 24.69 6.59
CA GLU A 14 -49.32 24.61 5.66
C GLU A 14 -47.96 24.93 6.34
N ALA A 15 -46.92 24.13 6.03
CA ALA A 15 -45.55 24.33 6.50
C ALA A 15 -44.79 25.39 5.67
N PRO A 16 -43.95 26.25 6.27
CA PRO A 16 -43.21 27.27 5.53
C PRO A 16 -42.00 26.71 4.76
N LEU A 17 -41.87 27.18 3.51
CA LEU A 17 -40.76 26.91 2.59
C LEU A 17 -39.44 27.51 3.10
N VAL A 18 -38.52 26.66 3.58
CA VAL A 18 -37.14 27.07 3.90
C VAL A 18 -36.27 27.06 2.65
N SER A 19 -35.68 28.22 2.37
CA SER A 19 -34.78 28.51 1.25
C SER A 19 -33.56 27.57 1.19
N LYS A 20 -33.33 26.94 0.04
CA LYS A 20 -32.07 26.26 -0.29
C LYS A 20 -30.95 27.29 -0.48
N ARG A 21 -30.10 27.49 0.54
CA ARG A 21 -28.72 27.98 0.34
C ARG A 21 -27.77 26.82 0.59
N GLY A 22 -27.00 26.48 -0.45
CA GLY A 22 -26.11 25.33 -0.47
C GLY A 22 -24.99 25.43 0.57
N GLY A 23 -25.14 24.69 1.66
CA GLY A 23 -24.05 24.34 2.56
C GLY A 23 -23.20 23.23 1.93
N ARG A 24 -21.87 23.41 1.93
CA ARG A 24 -20.92 22.35 1.58
C ARG A 24 -21.09 21.21 2.59
N ILE A 25 -21.51 20.05 2.10
CA ILE A 25 -21.51 18.81 2.87
C ILE A 25 -20.04 18.43 3.09
N SER A 26 -19.52 18.68 4.29
CA SER A 26 -18.30 18.07 4.78
C SER A 26 -18.56 16.57 4.91
N SER A 27 -18.03 15.78 3.98
CA SER A 27 -18.13 14.32 4.01
C SER A 27 -17.14 13.76 5.04
N SER A 28 -17.41 13.96 6.33
CA SER A 28 -16.81 13.18 7.40
C SER A 28 -17.49 11.81 7.46
N THR A 29 -17.24 10.98 6.45
CA THR A 29 -17.62 9.56 6.53
C THR A 29 -16.79 8.91 7.63
N SER A 30 -17.37 8.86 8.84
CA SER A 30 -16.85 8.16 10.01
C SER A 30 -16.57 6.71 9.63
N ARG A 31 -15.29 6.34 9.55
CA ARG A 31 -14.89 4.97 9.23
C ARG A 31 -14.97 4.18 10.52
N LYS A 32 -15.68 3.05 10.47
CA LYS A 32 -15.83 2.18 11.62
C LYS A 32 -14.44 1.62 12.01
N PRO A 33 -13.94 1.86 13.23
CA PRO A 33 -12.83 1.09 13.78
C PRO A 33 -13.26 -0.39 13.90
N TYR A 34 -12.29 -1.28 14.11
CA TYR A 34 -12.57 -2.71 14.29
C TYR A 34 -13.64 -2.92 15.37
N ALA A 35 -14.67 -3.72 15.06
CA ALA A 35 -15.82 -3.96 15.93
C ALA A 35 -15.39 -4.57 17.27
N LEU A 36 -15.89 -3.99 18.37
CA LEU A 36 -15.95 -4.64 19.68
C LEU A 36 -17.25 -5.44 19.74
N GLU A 37 -17.15 -6.70 20.12
CA GLU A 37 -18.28 -7.59 20.40
C GLU A 37 -19.09 -7.06 21.59
N GLU A 38 -20.41 -7.16 21.51
CA GLU A 38 -21.34 -6.78 22.57
C GLU A 38 -21.18 -7.72 23.78
N ALA A 39 -20.76 -7.16 24.92
CA ALA A 39 -21.01 -7.73 26.24
C ALA A 39 -21.14 -6.60 27.28
N CYS A 40 -22.27 -6.60 27.97
CA CYS A 40 -22.70 -5.64 28.98
C CYS A 40 -22.00 -5.90 30.34
N THR A 41 -21.60 -4.87 31.09
CA THR A 41 -21.97 -4.65 32.50
C THR A 41 -21.30 -3.39 33.07
N VAL A 42 -22.11 -2.59 33.77
CA VAL A 42 -21.80 -1.35 34.50
C VAL A 42 -20.71 -1.55 35.55
N TRP A 43 -19.68 -0.69 35.55
CA TRP A 43 -18.99 -0.18 36.75
C TRP A 43 -18.59 1.28 36.49
N GLU A 44 -18.79 2.12 37.50
CA GLU A 44 -18.55 3.57 37.49
C GLU A 44 -17.10 3.93 37.10
N GLY A 45 -16.96 4.98 36.28
CA GLY A 45 -15.69 5.66 36.05
C GLY A 45 -15.12 5.53 34.64
N VAL A 46 -15.08 6.67 33.95
CA VAL A 46 -14.44 6.92 32.64
C VAL A 46 -15.23 6.42 31.42
N LEU A 47 -16.14 7.28 30.97
CA LEU A 47 -16.75 7.21 29.64
C LEU A 47 -15.68 7.55 28.59
N ILE A 48 -14.90 6.55 28.14
CA ILE A 48 -14.03 6.71 26.97
C ILE A 48 -14.87 6.43 25.72
N ASP A 49 -15.56 7.45 25.24
CA ASP A 49 -16.09 7.44 23.88
C ASP A 49 -14.91 7.36 22.90
N GLN A 50 -14.68 6.17 22.35
CA GLN A 50 -13.67 5.88 21.33
C GLN A 50 -14.03 6.56 20.00
N LYS A 51 -13.96 7.89 19.97
CA LYS A 51 -13.92 8.72 18.77
C LYS A 51 -13.21 10.06 19.06
N GLU A 52 -12.08 10.00 19.75
CA GLU A 52 -11.25 11.18 19.96
C GLU A 52 -10.41 11.45 18.71
N GLU A 53 -10.87 12.40 17.89
CA GLU A 53 -9.99 13.12 16.98
C GLU A 53 -9.08 14.00 17.83
N SER A 54 -7.82 13.59 17.98
CA SER A 54 -6.84 14.28 18.83
C SER A 54 -5.71 14.85 17.98
N THR A 55 -5.10 15.93 18.49
CA THR A 55 -3.92 16.50 17.83
C THR A 55 -2.72 15.60 18.09
N SER A 56 -1.72 15.64 17.20
CA SER A 56 -0.48 14.90 17.44
C SER A 56 0.26 15.37 18.71
N THR A 57 -0.10 16.52 19.29
CA THR A 57 0.47 17.00 20.56
C THR A 57 0.01 16.17 21.75
N ASP A 58 -1.21 15.64 21.73
CA ASP A 58 -1.84 15.02 22.90
C ASP A 58 -1.55 13.51 22.97
N MET A 59 -1.40 12.85 21.82
CA MET A 59 -1.23 11.38 21.75
C MET A 59 0.11 10.87 22.32
N PRO A 60 0.20 9.83 23.15
CA PRO A 60 1.49 9.33 23.62
C PRO A 60 2.39 8.83 22.49
N LEU A 61 3.72 8.81 22.72
CA LEU A 61 4.66 8.21 21.76
C LEU A 61 4.36 6.72 21.61
N GLY A 62 4.56 6.18 20.41
CA GLY A 62 4.31 4.78 20.10
C GLY A 62 2.85 4.44 19.75
N THR A 63 1.93 5.40 19.85
CA THR A 63 0.51 5.22 19.52
C THR A 63 0.31 4.78 18.08
N ALA A 64 -0.63 3.85 17.88
CA ALA A 64 -1.16 3.45 16.58
C ALA A 64 -2.21 4.47 16.13
N ILE A 65 -2.03 5.04 14.94
CA ILE A 65 -2.82 6.17 14.45
C ILE A 65 -3.23 5.91 13.00
N HIS A 66 -4.43 6.35 12.63
CA HIS A 66 -4.92 6.36 11.26
C HIS A 66 -5.61 7.70 10.92
N ASN A 67 -6.03 7.88 9.66
CA ASN A 67 -6.71 9.09 9.20
C ASN A 67 -5.95 10.41 9.48
N ILE A 68 -4.66 10.45 9.16
CA ILE A 68 -3.77 11.55 9.55
C ILE A 68 -3.84 12.71 8.56
N GLU A 69 -3.93 13.95 9.08
CA GLU A 69 -3.81 15.17 8.29
C GLU A 69 -2.34 15.47 7.88
N ILE A 70 -2.11 15.97 6.66
CA ILE A 70 -0.78 16.47 6.24
C ILE A 70 -0.67 17.97 6.50
N THR A 71 -1.76 18.69 6.29
CA THR A 71 -1.89 20.13 6.48
C THR A 71 -3.12 20.38 7.33
N LEU A 72 -2.98 21.23 8.34
CA LEU A 72 -4.03 21.57 9.28
C LEU A 72 -5.35 21.93 8.57
N GLY A 73 -6.45 21.32 8.99
CA GLY A 73 -7.80 21.67 8.55
C GLY A 73 -8.17 21.20 7.13
N LYS A 74 -7.33 20.40 6.47
CA LYS A 74 -7.67 19.76 5.18
C LYS A 74 -8.27 18.36 5.33
N GLY A 75 -8.48 17.90 6.56
CA GLY A 75 -8.96 16.57 6.87
C GLY A 75 -7.89 15.49 6.66
N GLY A 76 -8.20 14.29 7.17
CA GLY A 76 -7.31 13.14 7.10
C GLY A 76 -7.03 12.69 5.66
N GLN A 77 -5.75 12.60 5.31
CA GLN A 77 -5.28 12.23 3.97
C GLN A 77 -4.52 10.90 3.97
N LEU A 78 -3.78 10.62 5.05
CA LEU A 78 -2.90 9.45 5.18
C LEU A 78 -3.56 8.33 6.00
N ALA A 79 -3.05 7.11 5.80
CA ALA A 79 -3.48 5.89 6.52
C ALA A 79 -5.00 5.68 6.48
N ARG A 80 -5.55 5.69 5.26
CA ARG A 80 -7.00 5.62 5.00
C ARG A 80 -7.49 4.26 4.48
N ALA A 81 -6.61 3.39 4.04
CA ALA A 81 -7.02 2.09 3.50
C ALA A 81 -7.44 1.15 4.64
N ALA A 82 -8.20 0.10 4.30
CA ALA A 82 -8.56 -0.96 5.24
C ALA A 82 -7.30 -1.57 5.89
N GLY A 83 -7.32 -1.73 7.21
CA GLY A 83 -6.18 -2.20 8.00
C GLY A 83 -4.96 -1.27 8.01
N ALA A 84 -5.03 -0.05 7.47
CA ALA A 84 -3.91 0.88 7.51
C ALA A 84 -3.67 1.40 8.92
N VAL A 85 -2.41 1.45 9.32
CA VAL A 85 -1.95 1.99 10.59
C VAL A 85 -0.61 2.69 10.39
N ALA A 86 -0.43 3.82 11.06
CA ALA A 86 0.82 4.52 11.21
C ALA A 86 1.21 4.56 12.69
N LYS A 87 2.50 4.69 12.99
CA LYS A 87 3.00 4.76 14.36
C LYS A 87 3.65 6.11 14.62
N LEU A 88 3.31 6.74 15.73
CA LEU A 88 4.02 7.93 16.22
C LEU A 88 5.35 7.50 16.85
N ILE A 89 6.46 7.97 16.28
CA ILE A 89 7.80 7.59 16.78
C ILE A 89 8.27 8.61 17.81
N ALA A 90 8.29 9.88 17.41
CA ALA A 90 8.86 10.97 18.19
C ALA A 90 8.08 12.26 17.94
N LYS A 91 8.15 13.17 18.91
CA LYS A 91 7.61 14.53 18.81
C LYS A 91 8.75 15.49 19.11
N GLU A 92 9.11 16.32 18.14
CA GLU A 92 10.26 17.22 18.26
C GLU A 92 9.92 18.61 17.74
N GLY A 93 10.17 19.65 18.54
CA GLY A 93 9.94 21.04 18.14
C GLY A 93 8.50 21.29 17.65
N LYS A 94 8.35 21.71 16.38
CA LYS A 94 7.05 21.99 15.74
C LYS A 94 6.49 20.81 14.95
N SER A 95 7.18 19.68 14.92
CA SER A 95 6.83 18.53 14.07
C SER A 95 6.79 17.20 14.84
N ALA A 96 6.02 16.27 14.31
CA ALA A 96 5.88 14.91 14.77
C ALA A 96 6.43 13.96 13.71
N THR A 97 7.21 12.98 14.15
CA THR A 97 7.81 11.96 13.29
C THR A 97 6.92 10.73 13.28
N LEU A 98 6.38 10.42 12.11
CA LEU A 98 5.45 9.31 11.90
C LEU A 98 6.09 8.24 11.03
N LYS A 99 5.85 6.97 11.38
CA LYS A 99 6.11 5.80 10.53
C LYS A 99 4.82 5.44 9.79
N LEU A 100 4.80 5.65 8.49
CA LEU A 100 3.66 5.34 7.63
C LEU A 100 3.52 3.83 7.37
N PRO A 101 2.34 3.34 6.95
CA PRO A 101 2.15 1.92 6.58
C PRO A 101 3.08 1.45 5.45
N SER A 102 3.56 2.38 4.60
CA SER A 102 4.56 2.12 3.57
C SER A 102 5.96 1.83 4.14
N GLY A 103 6.20 2.09 5.42
CA GLY A 103 7.51 2.06 6.07
C GLY A 103 8.35 3.31 5.85
N GLU A 104 7.81 4.34 5.19
CA GLU A 104 8.41 5.68 5.12
C GLU A 104 8.31 6.38 6.48
N VAL A 105 9.38 7.07 6.89
CA VAL A 105 9.40 7.93 8.08
C VAL A 105 9.33 9.37 7.62
N ARG A 106 8.31 10.09 8.10
CA ARG A 106 7.94 11.41 7.61
C ARG A 106 7.58 12.34 8.78
N LEU A 107 8.01 13.60 8.66
CA LEU A 107 7.60 14.70 9.54
C LEU A 107 6.25 15.26 9.12
N ILE A 108 5.40 15.50 10.10
CA ILE A 108 4.11 16.19 9.99
C ILE A 108 4.04 17.26 11.08
N SER A 109 3.26 18.33 10.89
CA SER A 109 3.06 19.33 11.94
C SER A 109 2.41 18.70 13.17
N LYS A 110 2.81 19.10 14.39
CA LYS A 110 2.19 18.63 15.63
C LYS A 110 0.71 18.99 15.74
N ASN A 111 0.33 20.11 15.13
CA ASN A 111 -1.04 20.62 15.18
C ASN A 111 -2.00 19.81 14.30
N CYS A 112 -1.50 18.95 13.42
CA CYS A 112 -2.35 18.11 12.58
C CYS A 112 -3.11 17.09 13.42
N SER A 113 -4.41 16.96 13.13
CA SER A 113 -5.28 15.98 13.76
C SER A 113 -5.05 14.58 13.21
N ALA A 114 -5.29 13.59 14.04
CA ALA A 114 -5.37 12.21 13.61
C ALA A 114 -6.28 11.39 14.54
N THR A 115 -6.63 10.18 14.12
CA THR A 115 -7.50 9.30 14.90
C THR A 115 -6.69 8.13 15.46
N VAL A 116 -6.84 7.85 16.75
CA VAL A 116 -6.18 6.71 17.41
C VAL A 116 -6.75 5.38 16.88
N GLY A 117 -5.90 4.37 16.76
CA GLY A 117 -6.27 3.01 16.37
C GLY A 117 -5.96 2.67 14.91
N GLN A 118 -6.48 1.52 14.48
CA GLN A 118 -6.32 0.97 13.12
C GLN A 118 -7.65 1.03 12.36
N VAL A 119 -7.58 1.24 11.04
CA VAL A 119 -8.78 1.17 10.18
C VAL A 119 -9.35 -0.25 10.17
N GLY A 120 -10.67 -0.37 10.30
CA GLY A 120 -11.40 -1.63 10.22
C GLY A 120 -11.16 -2.48 8.96
N ASN A 121 -11.68 -3.72 8.97
CA ASN A 121 -11.69 -4.65 7.82
C ASN A 121 -10.29 -5.09 7.32
N VAL A 122 -9.46 -5.60 8.22
CA VAL A 122 -8.07 -6.03 7.92
C VAL A 122 -8.06 -7.24 7.00
N GLY A 123 -9.05 -8.14 7.13
CA GLY A 123 -9.20 -9.34 6.32
C GLY A 123 -9.63 -9.13 4.86
N VAL A 124 -9.79 -7.89 4.39
CA VAL A 124 -10.25 -7.63 3.01
C VAL A 124 -9.35 -8.26 1.94
N ASN A 125 -8.04 -8.38 2.24
CA ASN A 125 -7.05 -8.94 1.33
C ASN A 125 -7.11 -10.48 1.22
N GLN A 126 -7.79 -11.15 2.15
CA GLN A 126 -7.95 -12.61 2.13
C GLN A 126 -9.04 -13.07 1.14
N LYS A 127 -9.88 -12.14 0.68
CA LYS A 127 -10.97 -12.44 -0.26
C LYS A 127 -10.43 -12.61 -1.68
N SER A 128 -10.70 -13.78 -2.29
CA SER A 128 -10.51 -13.99 -3.73
C SER A 128 -11.76 -13.57 -4.51
N LEU A 129 -11.58 -12.93 -5.67
CA LEU A 129 -12.71 -12.48 -6.51
C LEU A 129 -13.39 -13.63 -7.27
N GLY A 130 -12.73 -14.79 -7.39
CA GLY A 130 -13.24 -16.03 -7.99
C GLY A 130 -13.43 -15.97 -9.50
N LYS A 131 -14.32 -15.10 -9.99
CA LYS A 131 -14.70 -14.96 -11.40
C LYS A 131 -14.26 -13.60 -11.99
N ALA A 132 -14.05 -13.58 -13.30
CA ALA A 132 -13.67 -12.36 -14.03
C ALA A 132 -14.70 -11.23 -13.88
N GLY A 133 -16.00 -11.56 -13.94
CA GLY A 133 -17.08 -10.57 -13.84
C GLY A 133 -17.09 -9.78 -12.51
N SER A 134 -16.65 -10.40 -11.41
CA SER A 134 -16.52 -9.71 -10.11
C SER A 134 -15.53 -8.54 -10.17
N LYS A 135 -14.56 -8.57 -11.08
CA LYS A 135 -13.63 -7.47 -11.31
C LYS A 135 -14.32 -6.28 -12.01
N CYS A 136 -15.21 -6.57 -12.95
CA CYS A 136 -16.00 -5.57 -13.67
C CYS A 136 -16.99 -4.86 -12.75
N TRP A 137 -17.59 -5.58 -11.79
CA TRP A 137 -18.47 -4.98 -10.75
C TRP A 137 -17.76 -3.91 -9.90
N LEU A 138 -16.42 -3.98 -9.79
CA LEU A 138 -15.60 -2.96 -9.15
C LEU A 138 -15.24 -1.77 -10.08
N GLY A 139 -15.83 -1.69 -11.27
CA GLY A 139 -15.56 -0.67 -12.27
C GLY A 139 -14.21 -0.83 -12.99
N LYS A 140 -13.57 -2.01 -12.92
CA LYS A 140 -12.26 -2.25 -13.55
C LYS A 140 -12.41 -3.03 -14.85
N ARG A 141 -12.00 -2.40 -15.96
CA ARG A 141 -12.03 -3.00 -17.30
C ARG A 141 -10.84 -3.98 -17.53
N PRO A 142 -10.97 -4.93 -18.46
CA PRO A 142 -9.84 -5.76 -18.89
C PRO A 142 -8.66 -4.93 -19.39
N VAL A 143 -7.43 -5.38 -19.09
CA VAL A 143 -6.18 -4.71 -19.52
C VAL A 143 -5.40 -5.67 -20.39
N VAL A 144 -5.00 -5.23 -21.59
CA VAL A 144 -4.24 -6.01 -22.56
C VAL A 144 -2.73 -5.85 -22.29
N ARG A 145 -1.96 -6.93 -22.43
CA ARG A 145 -0.49 -6.89 -22.29
C ARG A 145 0.14 -6.25 -23.52
N GLY A 146 1.11 -5.36 -23.31
CA GLY A 146 1.80 -4.66 -24.40
C GLY A 146 2.54 -5.55 -25.41
N VAL A 147 2.93 -6.77 -25.01
CA VAL A 147 3.59 -7.76 -25.90
C VAL A 147 2.63 -8.28 -26.99
N VAL A 148 1.32 -8.24 -26.74
CA VAL A 148 0.29 -8.76 -27.67
C VAL A 148 -0.10 -7.71 -28.71
N MET A 149 0.27 -6.45 -28.49
CA MET A 149 -0.15 -5.33 -29.32
C MET A 149 0.72 -5.20 -30.59
N ASN A 150 0.34 -4.32 -31.51
CA ASN A 150 1.18 -3.98 -32.66
C ASN A 150 2.36 -3.09 -32.23
N PRO A 151 3.46 -3.03 -33.01
CA PRO A 151 4.61 -2.16 -32.72
C PRO A 151 4.26 -0.68 -32.58
N VAL A 152 3.22 -0.21 -33.27
CA VAL A 152 2.72 1.18 -33.21
C VAL A 152 2.06 1.50 -31.86
N ASP A 153 1.39 0.52 -31.26
CA ASP A 153 0.59 0.71 -30.04
C ASP A 153 1.43 0.58 -28.77
N HIS A 154 2.43 -0.31 -28.79
CA HIS A 154 3.27 -0.56 -27.62
C HIS A 154 4.72 -0.83 -28.03
N PRO A 155 5.72 -0.33 -27.27
CA PRO A 155 7.12 -0.59 -27.57
C PRO A 155 7.60 -2.05 -27.42
N HIS A 156 6.70 -2.96 -27.04
CA HIS A 156 6.95 -4.41 -26.96
C HIS A 156 6.11 -5.19 -27.97
N GLY A 157 5.31 -4.49 -28.78
CA GLY A 157 4.39 -5.10 -29.71
C GLY A 157 5.09 -5.63 -30.96
N GLY A 158 4.41 -6.53 -31.65
CA GLY A 158 4.88 -7.22 -32.85
C GLY A 158 5.81 -8.40 -32.59
N GLY A 159 6.49 -8.81 -33.65
CA GLY A 159 7.24 -10.07 -33.71
C GLY A 159 6.36 -11.25 -34.15
N GLU A 160 6.98 -12.25 -34.75
CA GLU A 160 6.30 -13.48 -35.16
C GLU A 160 5.98 -14.34 -33.94
N GLY A 161 4.72 -14.76 -33.80
CA GLY A 161 4.28 -15.59 -32.69
C GLY A 161 4.39 -14.90 -31.32
N ARG A 162 4.95 -15.59 -30.33
CA ARG A 162 5.14 -15.05 -28.98
C ARG A 162 6.53 -14.44 -28.85
N ALA A 163 6.61 -13.12 -28.94
CA ALA A 163 7.87 -12.39 -28.83
C ALA A 163 8.35 -12.21 -27.38
N PRO A 164 9.67 -12.31 -27.11
CA PRO A 164 10.26 -11.76 -25.89
C PRO A 164 10.28 -10.21 -25.97
N ILE A 165 10.62 -9.54 -24.87
CA ILE A 165 10.59 -8.06 -24.79
C ILE A 165 11.46 -7.36 -25.84
N GLY A 166 12.54 -8.00 -26.32
CA GLY A 166 13.39 -7.49 -27.40
C GLY A 166 14.17 -6.19 -27.09
N ARG A 167 14.09 -5.68 -25.86
CA ARG A 167 14.74 -4.42 -25.43
C ARG A 167 15.56 -4.61 -24.16
N LYS A 168 16.57 -3.74 -23.97
CA LYS A 168 17.46 -3.73 -22.79
C LYS A 168 16.69 -3.62 -21.46
N LYS A 169 15.57 -2.89 -21.44
CA LYS A 169 14.69 -2.72 -20.26
C LYS A 169 13.23 -2.75 -20.70
N PRO A 170 12.31 -3.32 -19.89
CA PRO A 170 10.88 -3.20 -20.14
C PRO A 170 10.44 -1.74 -20.11
N ALA A 171 9.64 -1.34 -21.08
CA ALA A 171 9.10 0.00 -21.25
C ALA A 171 7.59 0.08 -20.96
N THR A 172 7.14 1.25 -20.55
CA THR A 172 5.74 1.67 -20.54
C THR A 172 5.25 1.90 -21.97
N PRO A 173 3.94 2.00 -22.23
CA PRO A 173 3.40 2.36 -23.54
C PRO A 173 4.04 3.63 -24.14
N TRP A 174 4.37 4.62 -23.29
CA TRP A 174 5.03 5.88 -23.68
C TRP A 174 6.57 5.81 -23.75
N GLY A 175 7.17 4.62 -23.76
CA GLY A 175 8.61 4.44 -23.94
C GLY A 175 9.50 4.62 -22.69
N TYR A 176 8.98 5.12 -21.57
CA TYR A 176 9.76 5.20 -20.32
C TYR A 176 10.08 3.81 -19.74
N PRO A 177 11.23 3.62 -19.06
CA PRO A 177 11.53 2.37 -18.36
C PRO A 177 10.51 2.07 -17.25
N ALA A 178 9.88 0.88 -17.31
CA ALA A 178 8.86 0.46 -16.34
C ALA A 178 9.44 0.01 -14.99
N LEU A 179 10.67 -0.48 -14.99
CA LEU A 179 11.34 -1.02 -13.80
C LEU A 179 12.50 -0.13 -13.35
N GLY A 180 12.61 0.07 -12.03
CA GLY A 180 13.77 0.69 -11.37
C GLY A 180 13.92 2.21 -11.50
N ARG A 181 13.24 2.86 -12.46
CA ARG A 181 13.27 4.32 -12.59
C ARG A 181 12.44 4.98 -11.49
N ARG A 182 13.06 5.83 -10.67
CA ARG A 182 12.36 6.66 -9.67
C ARG A 182 11.62 7.80 -10.38
N SER A 183 10.31 7.88 -10.22
CA SER A 183 9.45 8.90 -10.84
C SER A 183 9.22 10.14 -9.98
N ARG A 184 9.71 10.17 -8.74
CA ARG A 184 9.57 11.33 -7.86
C ARG A 184 10.39 12.51 -8.40
N LYS A 185 9.74 13.66 -8.60
CA LYS A 185 10.39 14.92 -8.99
C LYS A 185 11.51 15.27 -7.99
N ARG A 186 12.67 15.68 -8.51
CA ARG A 186 13.78 16.19 -7.69
C ARG A 186 13.41 17.56 -7.11
N ASN A 187 13.90 17.88 -5.93
CA ASN A 187 13.72 19.16 -5.24
C ASN A 187 12.25 19.52 -5.02
N LYS A 188 11.43 18.55 -4.61
CA LYS A 188 10.04 18.83 -4.21
C LYS A 188 10.05 19.44 -2.81
N TYR A 189 9.19 20.44 -2.54
CA TYR A 189 9.07 21.08 -1.22
C TYR A 189 9.01 20.08 -0.04
N SER A 190 8.37 18.93 -0.28
CA SER A 190 8.17 17.88 0.71
C SER A 190 9.38 16.96 0.95
N ASP A 191 10.49 17.16 0.25
CA ASP A 191 11.69 16.33 0.40
C ASP A 191 12.33 16.53 1.78
N ASN A 192 12.34 17.75 2.32
CA ASN A 192 12.84 18.05 3.68
C ASN A 192 12.01 17.39 4.79
N LEU A 193 10.74 17.08 4.51
CA LEU A 193 9.85 16.43 5.47
C LEU A 193 10.00 14.89 5.49
N ILE A 194 10.84 14.31 4.64
CA ILE A 194 11.06 12.86 4.57
C ILE A 194 12.41 12.53 5.19
N LEU A 195 12.37 11.90 6.36
CA LEU A 195 13.60 11.45 7.05
C LEU A 195 14.13 10.17 6.41
N ARG A 196 13.23 9.21 6.14
CA ARG A 196 13.61 7.93 5.56
C ARG A 196 12.60 7.48 4.54
N ARG A 197 13.05 7.23 3.31
CA ARG A 197 12.19 6.67 2.26
C ARG A 197 11.71 5.26 2.61
N ARG A 198 10.56 4.89 2.05
CA ARG A 198 10.05 3.52 2.11
C ARG A 198 11.15 2.53 1.70
N THR A 199 11.36 1.53 2.55
CA THR A 199 12.39 0.52 2.33
C THR A 199 11.84 -0.60 1.44
N ASN A 200 12.69 -1.21 0.61
CA ASN A 200 12.28 -2.37 -0.16
C ASN A 200 11.81 -3.49 0.78
N HIS A 201 10.80 -4.25 0.35
CA HIS A 201 10.18 -5.32 1.15
C HIS A 201 11.19 -6.31 1.72
N LEU A 202 12.25 -6.63 0.97
CA LEU A 202 13.35 -7.50 1.40
C LEU A 202 14.09 -6.96 2.63
N LEU A 203 14.50 -5.69 2.60
CA LEU A 203 15.16 -5.06 3.74
C LEU A 203 14.25 -4.97 4.97
N ARG A 204 12.93 -4.85 4.78
CA ARG A 204 11.98 -4.90 5.89
C ARG A 204 11.97 -6.29 6.55
N LYS A 205 11.92 -7.37 5.77
CA LYS A 205 11.99 -8.76 6.28
C LYS A 205 13.28 -9.01 7.06
N ILE A 206 14.42 -8.61 6.50
CA ILE A 206 15.74 -8.76 7.14
C ILE A 206 15.78 -8.07 8.50
N ASN A 207 15.31 -6.83 8.61
CA ASN A 207 15.27 -6.13 9.89
C ASN A 207 14.36 -6.83 10.92
N THR A 208 13.22 -7.39 10.49
CA THR A 208 12.33 -8.14 11.37
C THR A 208 13.00 -9.41 11.91
N LEU A 209 13.69 -10.17 11.06
CA LEU A 209 14.42 -11.37 11.47
C LEU A 209 15.60 -11.06 12.40
N ASN A 210 16.36 -10.00 12.10
CA ASN A 210 17.42 -9.50 12.98
C ASN A 210 16.89 -9.15 14.38
N THR A 211 15.68 -8.56 14.46
CA THR A 211 15.06 -8.22 15.76
C THR A 211 14.67 -9.48 16.52
N LYS A 212 14.29 -10.56 15.81
CA LYS A 212 13.92 -11.86 16.40
C LYS A 212 15.12 -12.79 16.66
N ALA A 213 16.32 -12.42 16.22
CA ALA A 213 17.51 -13.27 16.20
C ALA A 213 17.36 -14.61 15.41
N GLU A 214 16.40 -14.67 14.49
CA GLU A 214 16.09 -15.85 13.68
C GLU A 214 16.88 -15.82 12.35
N LYS A 215 17.51 -16.94 11.97
CA LYS A 215 18.23 -17.10 10.68
C LYS A 215 17.42 -17.92 9.67
N GLU A 216 16.16 -17.55 9.49
CA GLU A 216 15.26 -18.21 8.53
C GLU A 216 15.60 -17.87 7.07
N ILE A 217 15.19 -18.76 6.16
CA ILE A 217 15.35 -18.57 4.72
C ILE A 217 14.38 -17.48 4.23
N ILE A 218 14.93 -16.38 3.70
CA ILE A 218 14.14 -15.24 3.25
C ILE A 218 13.77 -15.40 1.78
N VAL A 219 12.50 -15.71 1.49
CA VAL A 219 12.00 -15.76 0.11
C VAL A 219 11.84 -14.36 -0.48
N THR A 220 12.43 -14.14 -1.65
CA THR A 220 12.38 -12.87 -2.39
C THR A 220 12.22 -13.03 -3.89
N TRP A 221 11.30 -12.20 -4.43
CA TRP A 221 11.18 -11.93 -5.85
C TRP A 221 12.00 -10.70 -6.28
N SER A 222 12.61 -10.00 -5.31
CA SER A 222 13.32 -8.74 -5.57
C SER A 222 14.74 -8.96 -6.08
N ARG A 223 14.85 -9.58 -7.27
CA ARG A 223 16.13 -9.82 -7.96
C ARG A 223 16.95 -8.56 -8.20
N ALA A 224 16.29 -7.42 -8.35
CA ALA A 224 16.95 -6.14 -8.60
C ALA A 224 17.49 -5.44 -7.34
N SER A 225 17.28 -6.01 -6.14
CA SER A 225 17.82 -5.42 -4.91
C SER A 225 19.33 -5.63 -4.84
N THR A 226 20.04 -4.55 -4.52
CA THR A 226 21.48 -4.57 -4.23
C THR A 226 21.72 -5.12 -2.84
N ILE A 227 22.75 -5.96 -2.69
CA ILE A 227 23.19 -6.51 -1.41
C ILE A 227 23.88 -5.40 -0.62
N ILE A 228 23.44 -5.21 0.62
CA ILE A 228 23.91 -4.19 1.56
C ILE A 228 24.58 -4.94 2.72
N PRO A 229 25.58 -4.38 3.44
CA PRO A 229 26.24 -5.06 4.54
C PRO A 229 25.29 -5.63 5.61
N THR A 230 24.15 -4.98 5.83
CA THR A 230 23.11 -5.45 6.76
C THR A 230 22.46 -6.79 6.38
N MET A 231 22.71 -7.28 5.16
CA MET A 231 22.21 -8.56 4.65
C MET A 231 23.19 -9.71 4.86
N ILE A 232 24.44 -9.42 5.27
CA ILE A 232 25.45 -10.45 5.50
C ILE A 232 24.97 -11.43 6.58
N GLY A 233 25.27 -12.72 6.39
CA GLY A 233 24.91 -13.76 7.34
C GLY A 233 23.48 -14.30 7.22
N HIS A 234 22.71 -13.83 6.23
CA HIS A 234 21.35 -14.28 5.94
C HIS A 234 21.32 -15.21 4.72
N THR A 235 20.42 -16.19 4.76
CA THR A 235 20.11 -17.04 3.60
C THR A 235 18.90 -16.47 2.87
N ILE A 236 19.10 -15.97 1.65
CA ILE A 236 18.04 -15.37 0.83
C ILE A 236 17.71 -16.30 -0.33
N ALA A 237 16.45 -16.73 -0.43
CA ALA A 237 15.95 -17.52 -1.54
C ALA A 237 15.50 -16.61 -2.69
N ILE A 238 16.28 -16.56 -3.76
CA ILE A 238 16.11 -15.63 -4.88
C ILE A 238 15.37 -16.32 -6.03
N HIS A 239 14.27 -15.73 -6.49
CA HIS A 239 13.46 -16.31 -7.57
C HIS A 239 14.22 -16.36 -8.91
N ASN A 240 14.41 -17.54 -9.49
CA ASN A 240 15.08 -17.74 -10.78
C ASN A 240 14.12 -17.69 -12.00
N GLY A 241 12.81 -17.58 -11.77
CA GLY A 241 11.79 -17.65 -12.83
C GLY A 241 10.93 -18.92 -12.75
N LYS A 242 11.43 -19.97 -12.09
CA LYS A 242 10.72 -21.22 -11.81
C LYS A 242 10.64 -21.50 -10.31
N GLU A 243 11.76 -21.37 -9.61
CA GLU A 243 11.93 -21.70 -8.19
C GLU A 243 12.70 -20.59 -7.46
N HIS A 244 12.84 -20.73 -6.13
CA HIS A 244 13.64 -19.82 -5.31
C HIS A 244 14.94 -20.51 -4.88
N LEU A 245 16.07 -20.03 -5.38
CA LEU A 245 17.40 -20.58 -5.07
C LEU A 245 17.90 -19.99 -3.74
N PRO A 246 18.09 -20.78 -2.67
CA PRO A 246 18.61 -20.28 -1.39
C PRO A 246 20.11 -19.98 -1.51
N ILE A 247 20.48 -18.73 -1.25
CA ILE A 247 21.87 -18.27 -1.32
C ILE A 247 22.23 -17.61 0.01
N TYR A 248 23.32 -18.07 0.62
CA TYR A 248 23.88 -17.47 1.82
C TYR A 248 24.72 -16.24 1.46
N ILE A 249 24.41 -15.10 2.06
CA ILE A 249 25.07 -13.83 1.73
C ILE A 249 26.36 -13.68 2.53
N THR A 250 27.45 -13.54 1.80
CA THR A 250 28.79 -13.24 2.33
C THR A 250 29.17 -11.79 2.06
N ASP A 251 30.19 -11.28 2.77
CA ASP A 251 30.67 -9.91 2.65
C ASP A 251 31.13 -9.56 1.21
N ARG A 252 31.73 -10.52 0.51
CA ARG A 252 32.18 -10.35 -0.89
C ARG A 252 31.05 -10.08 -1.89
N MET A 253 29.80 -10.36 -1.51
CA MET A 253 28.64 -10.17 -2.38
C MET A 253 28.05 -8.76 -2.24
N VAL A 254 28.51 -7.95 -1.29
CA VAL A 254 28.02 -6.58 -1.08
C VAL A 254 28.24 -5.74 -2.34
N GLY A 255 27.25 -4.92 -2.69
CA GLY A 255 27.28 -4.06 -3.89
C GLY A 255 26.75 -4.73 -5.17
N HIS A 256 26.73 -6.06 -5.24
CA HIS A 256 26.12 -6.81 -6.33
C HIS A 256 24.59 -6.90 -6.21
N LYS A 257 23.89 -7.21 -7.30
CA LYS A 257 22.43 -7.46 -7.26
C LYS A 257 22.15 -8.91 -6.94
N LEU A 258 21.11 -9.16 -6.15
CA LEU A 258 20.64 -10.51 -5.81
C LEU A 258 20.42 -11.39 -7.05
N GLY A 259 19.88 -10.81 -8.12
CA GLY A 259 19.59 -11.53 -9.36
C GLY A 259 20.82 -11.99 -10.15
N GLU A 260 22.02 -11.51 -9.84
CA GLU A 260 23.28 -11.97 -10.46
C GLU A 260 23.65 -13.37 -9.97
N PHE A 261 23.30 -13.71 -8.73
CA PHE A 261 23.61 -14.99 -8.11
C PHE A 261 22.56 -16.08 -8.37
N ALA A 262 21.43 -15.74 -9.01
CA ALA A 262 20.34 -16.67 -9.31
C ALA A 262 19.97 -16.59 -10.81
N PRO A 263 20.79 -17.15 -11.72
CA PRO A 263 20.57 -17.04 -13.17
C PRO A 263 19.19 -17.57 -13.59
N THR A 264 18.56 -16.92 -14.56
CA THR A 264 17.22 -17.31 -15.06
C THR A 264 17.24 -18.47 -16.05
N LEU A 265 18.39 -18.72 -16.65
CA LEU A 265 18.63 -19.79 -17.61
C LEU A 265 19.87 -20.55 -17.15
N ASN A 266 19.72 -21.83 -16.86
CA ASN A 266 20.87 -22.72 -16.71
C ASN A 266 21.35 -23.01 -18.13
N PHE A 267 22.49 -22.44 -18.53
CA PHE A 267 23.13 -22.80 -19.79
C PHE A 267 23.57 -24.26 -19.70
N ARG A 268 22.70 -25.18 -20.13
CA ARG A 268 23.12 -26.52 -20.51
C ARG A 268 23.86 -26.32 -21.84
N GLY A 269 25.18 -26.37 -21.80
CA GLY A 269 25.98 -26.31 -23.02
C GLY A 269 25.42 -27.29 -24.04
N HIS A 270 25.37 -26.89 -25.31
CA HIS A 270 25.06 -27.81 -26.38
C HIS A 270 26.09 -28.94 -26.31
N ALA A 271 25.63 -30.17 -26.07
CA ALA A 271 26.49 -31.34 -26.25
C ALA A 271 27.00 -31.28 -27.68
N LYS A 272 28.30 -31.08 -27.87
CA LYS A 272 28.94 -31.32 -29.16
C LYS A 272 28.83 -32.82 -29.40
N ASN A 273 27.80 -33.25 -30.10
CA ASN A 273 27.81 -34.57 -30.70
C ASN A 273 28.80 -34.50 -31.86
N ASP A 274 30.05 -34.90 -31.61
CA ASP A 274 31.04 -35.15 -32.65
C ASP A 274 30.58 -36.35 -33.49
N ASN A 275 29.74 -36.11 -34.49
CA ASN A 275 29.51 -37.06 -35.58
C ASN A 275 30.69 -36.98 -36.55
N ARG A 276 31.87 -37.43 -36.11
CA ARG A 276 33.03 -37.60 -36.98
C ARG A 276 33.73 -38.92 -36.68
N SER A 277 33.14 -40.01 -37.16
CA SER A 277 33.80 -41.19 -37.77
C SER A 277 32.90 -42.43 -37.72
N ARG A 278 32.11 -42.63 -38.77
CA ARG A 278 31.83 -43.98 -39.26
C ARG A 278 32.23 -43.97 -40.73
N ARG A 279 33.40 -44.54 -40.98
CA ARG A 279 33.91 -44.90 -42.30
C ARG A 279 33.78 -46.40 -42.42
#